data_AF-A0A820TSJ1-F1
#
_entry.id   AF-A0A820TSJ1-F1
#
_cell.length_a   1.000
_cell.length_b   1.000
_cell.length_c   1.000
_cell.angle_alpha   90.00
_cell.angle_beta   90.00
_cell.angle_gamma   90.00
#
_symmetry.space_group_name_H-M   'P 1'
#
loop_
_entity.id
_entity.type
_entity.pdbx_description
1 polymer ?
#
loop_
_entity_poly.entity_id
_entity_poly.type
_entity_poly.pdbx_seq_one_letter_code
_entity_poly.pdbx_strand_id
1 'polypeptide(L)'
;GGTDYAKGLKEATKEIEHDKTKASIVMIFMSDGADGGSESPENIISQLKSKYTKDHTFICHTIGFGPDITKGSEEEKKLHRMANNGGGEMYKAETGNELIKKFGDIAANSTTSSALIERFSEILSRDINTKIMVDYL
;
A
#
# COMPACT_ATOMS: atom_id res chain seq x y z
N GLY A 1 20.97 -1.97 2.02
CA GLY A 1 19.86 -1.25 1.37
C GLY A 1 18.74 -1.20 2.38
N GLY A 2 18.16 -0.03 2.61
CA GLY A 2 16.99 0.13 3.48
C GLY A 2 15.76 0.46 2.65
N THR A 3 14.60 0.03 3.09
CA THR A 3 13.32 0.43 2.50
C THR A 3 12.99 1.84 2.97
N ASP A 4 12.68 2.76 2.05
CA ASP A 4 12.33 4.16 2.36
C ASP A 4 10.91 4.40 1.87
N TYR A 5 9.96 4.43 2.81
CA TYR A 5 8.54 4.53 2.47
C TYR A 5 8.23 5.88 1.83
N ALA A 6 8.88 6.94 2.32
CA ALA A 6 8.66 8.30 1.86
C ALA A 6 9.03 8.47 0.39
N LYS A 7 10.13 7.86 -0.07
CA LYS A 7 10.50 7.87 -1.50
C LYS A 7 9.44 7.23 -2.39
N GLY A 8 8.96 6.04 -2.03
CA GLY A 8 7.91 5.36 -2.80
C GLY A 8 6.63 6.19 -2.87
N LEU A 9 6.22 6.77 -1.74
CA LEU A 9 5.04 7.64 -1.68
C LEU A 9 5.20 8.93 -2.49
N LYS A 10 6.39 9.52 -2.53
CA LYS A 10 6.66 10.73 -3.32
C LYS A 10 6.56 10.47 -4.81
N GLU A 11 7.08 9.35 -5.30
CA GLU A 11 6.92 8.98 -6.71
C GLU A 11 5.45 8.70 -7.04
N ALA A 12 4.73 7.99 -6.17
CA ALA A 12 3.29 7.80 -6.36
C ALA A 12 2.52 9.13 -6.36
N THR A 13 2.89 10.07 -5.48
CA THR A 13 2.26 11.39 -5.39
C THR A 13 2.47 12.19 -6.68
N LYS A 14 3.67 12.16 -7.26
CA LYS A 14 3.93 12.83 -8.56
C LYS A 14 3.04 12.29 -9.66
N GLU A 15 2.89 10.97 -9.74
CA GLU A 15 2.06 10.35 -10.78
C GLU A 15 0.59 10.73 -10.61
N ILE A 16 0.11 10.71 -9.36
CA ILE A 16 -1.25 11.13 -9.02
C ILE A 16 -1.49 12.61 -9.35
N GLU A 17 -0.51 13.49 -9.09
CA GLU A 17 -0.61 14.92 -9.40
C GLU A 17 -0.56 15.22 -10.91
N HIS A 18 0.07 14.34 -11.69
CA HIS A 18 0.06 14.43 -13.15
C HIS A 18 -1.27 14.00 -13.77
N ASP A 19 -2.09 13.20 -13.06
CA ASP A 19 -3.40 12.79 -13.50
C ASP A 19 -4.41 13.95 -13.44
N LYS A 20 -4.91 14.36 -14.60
CA LYS A 20 -5.87 15.48 -14.75
C LYS A 20 -7.33 15.03 -14.77
N THR A 21 -7.61 13.73 -14.64
CA THR A 21 -8.95 13.16 -14.84
C THR A 21 -9.95 13.51 -13.73
N LYS A 22 -9.51 14.18 -12.64
CA LYS A 22 -10.29 14.36 -11.41
C LYS A 22 -10.90 13.03 -10.91
N ALA A 23 -10.22 11.91 -11.13
CA ALA A 23 -10.68 10.63 -10.61
C ALA A 23 -10.55 10.60 -9.08
N SER A 24 -11.41 9.81 -8.43
CA SER A 24 -11.11 9.35 -7.07
C SER A 24 -9.95 8.37 -7.13
N ILE A 25 -9.04 8.45 -6.17
CA ILE A 25 -7.82 7.65 -6.11
C ILE A 25 -7.92 6.64 -4.97
N VAL A 26 -7.65 5.38 -5.29
CA VAL A 26 -7.39 4.34 -4.29
C VAL A 26 -5.93 3.95 -4.38
N MET A 27 -5.19 4.21 -3.30
CA MET A 27 -3.80 3.81 -3.12
C MET A 27 -3.74 2.54 -2.28
N ILE A 28 -2.98 1.55 -2.74
CA ILE A 28 -2.68 0.34 -1.98
C ILE A 28 -1.18 0.32 -1.74
N PHE A 29 -0.75 0.57 -0.50
CA PHE A 29 0.65 0.54 -0.10
C PHE A 29 0.98 -0.82 0.53
N MET A 30 1.99 -1.51 0.03
CA MET A 30 2.38 -2.85 0.49
C MET A 30 3.81 -2.82 0.99
N SER A 31 4.08 -3.41 2.17
CA SER A 31 5.44 -3.52 2.68
C SER A 31 5.64 -4.72 3.61
N ASP A 32 6.87 -5.22 3.63
CA ASP A 32 7.28 -6.40 4.39
C ASP A 32 8.28 -6.15 5.52
N GLY A 33 8.73 -4.91 5.67
CA GLY A 33 9.93 -4.63 6.46
C GLY A 33 9.94 -3.25 7.09
N ALA A 34 11.01 -2.98 7.82
CA ALA A 34 11.20 -1.68 8.45
C ALA A 34 11.40 -0.54 7.45
N ASP A 35 10.77 0.60 7.75
CA ASP A 35 11.03 1.87 7.07
C ASP A 35 12.30 2.51 7.66
N GLY A 36 13.37 2.49 6.88
CA GLY A 36 14.64 3.14 7.16
C GLY A 36 14.69 4.60 6.71
N GLY A 37 13.58 5.17 6.24
CA GLY A 37 13.47 6.58 5.90
C GLY A 37 13.47 7.48 7.14
N SER A 38 14.01 8.70 7.00
CA SER A 38 13.97 9.72 8.06
C SER A 38 12.70 10.58 8.05
N GLU A 39 11.92 10.48 6.98
CA GLU A 39 10.70 11.27 6.77
C GLU A 39 9.47 10.44 7.09
N SER A 40 8.50 11.04 7.78
CA SER A 40 7.28 10.35 8.20
C SER A 40 6.32 10.10 7.02
N PRO A 41 6.15 8.86 6.53
CA PRO A 41 5.24 8.56 5.42
C PRO A 41 3.77 8.91 5.74
N GLU A 42 3.38 8.87 7.01
CA GLU A 42 2.04 9.26 7.45
C GLU A 42 1.72 10.74 7.19
N ASN A 43 2.74 11.62 7.18
CA ASN A 43 2.58 13.03 6.85
C ASN A 43 2.36 13.24 5.36
N ILE A 44 3.07 12.47 4.52
CA ILE A 44 2.91 12.53 3.06
C ILE A 44 1.49 12.11 2.68
N ILE A 45 0.99 11.02 3.27
CA ILE A 45 -0.38 10.57 3.03
C ILE A 45 -1.39 11.61 3.53
N SER A 46 -1.19 12.20 4.71
CA SER A 46 -2.09 13.23 5.22
C SER A 46 -2.12 14.48 4.33
N GLN A 47 -0.97 14.89 3.78
CA GLN A 47 -0.86 16.01 2.84
C GLN A 47 -1.49 15.68 1.49
N LEU A 48 -1.39 14.43 1.03
CA LEU A 48 -2.04 14.00 -0.20
C LEU A 48 -3.55 13.98 -0.01
N LYS A 49 -4.05 13.36 1.06
CA LYS A 49 -5.47 13.29 1.40
C LYS A 49 -6.13 14.68 1.49
N SER A 50 -5.44 15.68 2.01
CA SER A 50 -6.00 17.03 2.17
C SER A 50 -6.26 17.77 0.85
N LYS A 51 -5.67 17.31 -0.26
CA LYS A 51 -5.93 17.82 -1.61
C LYS A 51 -7.22 17.28 -2.23
N TYR A 52 -7.80 16.25 -1.64
CA TYR A 52 -8.99 15.56 -2.13
C TYR A 52 -10.22 15.96 -1.32
N THR A 53 -11.37 16.09 -2.00
CA THR A 53 -12.64 16.53 -1.40
C THR A 53 -13.64 15.38 -1.33
N LYS A 54 -14.90 15.67 -0.99
CA LYS A 54 -15.97 14.68 -1.04
C LYS A 54 -16.32 14.25 -2.48
N ASP A 55 -16.08 15.12 -3.45
CA ASP A 55 -16.43 14.88 -4.85
C ASP A 55 -15.34 14.10 -5.60
N HIS A 56 -14.09 14.20 -5.12
CA HIS A 56 -12.94 13.46 -5.62
C HIS A 56 -12.19 12.94 -4.40
N THR A 57 -12.37 11.66 -4.09
CA THR A 57 -11.87 11.08 -2.84
C THR A 57 -10.49 10.46 -3.04
N PHE A 58 -9.67 10.51 -2.00
CA PHE A 58 -8.44 9.73 -1.90
C PHE A 58 -8.60 8.74 -0.75
N ILE A 59 -8.30 7.47 -0.99
CA ILE A 59 -8.29 6.43 0.04
C ILE A 59 -6.93 5.73 -0.02
N CYS A 60 -6.26 5.56 1.11
CA CYS A 60 -5.06 4.73 1.20
C CYS A 60 -5.33 3.51 2.09
N HIS A 61 -5.23 2.33 1.50
CA HIS A 61 -5.13 1.08 2.23
C HIS A 61 -3.66 0.68 2.38
N THR A 62 -3.33 -0.03 3.45
CA THR A 62 -2.00 -0.61 3.63
C THR A 62 -2.09 -2.13 3.78
N ILE A 63 -1.11 -2.86 3.24
CA ILE A 63 -0.96 -4.29 3.46
C ILE A 63 0.44 -4.58 3.98
N GLY A 64 0.51 -5.03 5.24
CA GLY A 64 1.73 -5.50 5.85
C GLY A 64 1.91 -7.00 5.65
N PHE A 65 3.12 -7.45 5.31
CA PHE A 65 3.47 -8.86 5.20
C PHE A 65 4.86 -9.14 5.79
N GLY A 66 5.31 -10.40 5.82
CA GLY A 66 6.66 -10.72 6.27
C GLY A 66 6.88 -10.68 7.80
N PRO A 67 8.10 -11.05 8.23
CA PRO A 67 8.41 -11.29 9.64
C PRO A 67 8.53 -10.02 10.49
N ASP A 68 8.79 -8.86 9.87
CA ASP A 68 8.95 -7.59 10.59
C ASP A 68 7.59 -6.97 10.96
N ILE A 69 6.53 -7.31 10.22
CA ILE A 69 5.18 -6.77 10.46
C ILE A 69 4.42 -7.66 11.45
N THR A 70 4.82 -7.60 12.72
CA THR A 70 4.17 -8.31 13.83
C THR A 70 3.19 -7.42 14.59
N LYS A 71 2.25 -8.06 15.30
CA LYS A 71 1.26 -7.35 16.11
C LYS A 71 1.94 -6.52 17.19
N GLY A 72 1.72 -5.21 17.17
CA GLY A 72 2.30 -4.24 18.09
C GLY A 72 3.67 -3.69 17.69
N SER A 73 4.25 -4.15 16.56
CA SER A 73 5.50 -3.60 16.00
C SER A 73 5.33 -2.14 15.60
N GLU A 74 6.43 -1.39 15.56
CA GLU A 74 6.39 0.00 15.11
C GLU A 74 6.04 0.10 13.62
N GLU A 75 6.41 -0.89 12.84
CA GLU A 75 6.11 -1.03 11.43
C GLU A 75 4.61 -1.26 11.20
N GLU A 76 3.99 -2.17 11.96
CA GLU A 76 2.53 -2.37 11.92
C GLU A 76 1.80 -1.08 12.31
N LYS A 77 2.22 -0.42 13.40
CA LYS A 77 1.63 0.85 13.83
C LYS A 77 1.80 1.94 12.77
N LYS A 78 2.95 2.00 12.10
CA LYS A 78 3.23 2.96 11.02
C LYS A 78 2.29 2.72 9.83
N LEU A 79 2.15 1.48 9.38
CA LEU A 79 1.18 1.10 8.34
C LEU A 79 -0.26 1.41 8.74
N HIS A 80 -0.61 1.23 10.02
CA HIS A 80 -1.92 1.57 10.55
C HIS A 80 -2.17 3.09 10.57
N ARG A 81 -1.17 3.90 10.95
CA ARG A 81 -1.26 5.37 10.89
C ARG A 81 -1.38 5.85 9.45
N MET A 82 -0.62 5.27 8.53
CA MET A 82 -0.70 5.56 7.10
C MET A 82 -2.11 5.31 6.54
N ALA A 83 -2.68 4.12 6.77
CA ALA A 83 -4.04 3.80 6.32
C ALA A 83 -5.08 4.76 6.92
N ASN A 84 -5.00 4.99 8.24
CA ASN A 84 -5.93 5.87 8.94
C ASN A 84 -5.86 7.32 8.41
N ASN A 85 -4.65 7.86 8.20
CA ASN A 85 -4.47 9.21 7.63
C ASN A 85 -4.99 9.30 6.20
N GLY A 86 -4.96 8.19 5.45
CA GLY A 86 -5.54 8.11 4.10
C GLY A 86 -7.04 7.85 4.09
N GLY A 87 -7.66 7.57 5.24
CA GLY A 87 -9.07 7.18 5.34
C GLY A 87 -9.38 5.77 4.84
N GLY A 88 -8.39 4.89 4.79
CA GLY A 88 -8.56 3.47 4.46
C GLY A 88 -8.26 2.56 5.65
N GLU A 89 -8.00 1.29 5.34
CA GLU A 89 -7.79 0.22 6.33
C GLU A 89 -6.41 -0.41 6.17
N MET A 90 -5.88 -0.91 7.28
CA MET A 90 -4.67 -1.74 7.31
C MET A 90 -5.05 -3.21 7.30
N TYR A 91 -4.38 -3.97 6.45
CA TYR A 91 -4.51 -5.42 6.36
C TYR A 91 -3.16 -6.09 6.62
N LYS A 92 -3.18 -7.29 7.17
CA LYS A 92 -2.00 -8.15 7.33
C LYS A 92 -2.08 -9.39 6.46
N ALA A 93 -1.04 -9.76 5.73
CA ALA A 93 -0.97 -11.00 4.96
C ALA A 93 0.20 -11.86 5.43
N GLU A 94 -0.06 -13.13 5.75
CA GLU A 94 0.96 -14.07 6.23
C GLU A 94 1.54 -14.93 5.11
N THR A 95 0.83 -15.00 3.98
CA THR A 95 1.25 -15.73 2.77
C THR A 95 1.07 -14.89 1.51
N GLY A 96 1.78 -15.25 0.43
CA GLY A 96 1.59 -14.62 -0.88
C GLY A 96 0.14 -14.71 -1.38
N ASN A 97 -0.53 -15.84 -1.14
CA ASN A 97 -1.94 -16.04 -1.49
C ASN A 97 -2.88 -15.08 -0.73
N GLU A 98 -2.63 -14.85 0.56
CA GLU A 98 -3.40 -13.88 1.34
C GLU A 98 -3.18 -12.44 0.86
N LEU A 99 -1.94 -12.12 0.47
CA LEU A 99 -1.59 -10.80 -0.05
C LEU A 99 -2.32 -10.52 -1.36
N ILE A 100 -2.32 -11.48 -2.29
CA ILE A 100 -3.08 -11.41 -3.55
C ILE A 100 -4.58 -11.26 -3.27
N LYS A 101 -5.11 -12.07 -2.36
CA LYS A 101 -6.53 -12.00 -2.00
C LYS A 101 -6.91 -10.62 -1.46
N LYS A 102 -6.14 -10.07 -0.52
CA LYS A 102 -6.40 -8.74 0.07
C LYS A 102 -6.29 -7.64 -0.97
N PHE A 103 -5.28 -7.68 -1.83
CA PHE A 103 -5.18 -6.75 -2.95
C PHE A 103 -6.41 -6.81 -3.87
N GLY A 104 -6.82 -8.03 -4.24
CA GLY A 104 -7.99 -8.26 -5.08
C GLY A 104 -9.29 -7.74 -4.45
N ASP A 105 -9.50 -8.00 -3.16
CA ASP A 105 -10.66 -7.52 -2.40
C ASP A 105 -10.72 -5.99 -2.38
N ILE A 106 -9.60 -5.30 -2.14
CA ILE A 106 -9.53 -3.83 -2.15
C ILE A 106 -9.80 -3.29 -3.56
N ALA A 107 -9.15 -3.86 -4.58
CA ALA A 107 -9.27 -3.41 -5.97
C ALA A 107 -10.69 -3.62 -6.53
N ALA A 108 -11.33 -4.75 -6.21
CA ALA A 108 -12.70 -5.06 -6.63
C ALA A 108 -13.71 -4.05 -6.04
N ASN A 109 -13.51 -3.63 -4.79
CA ASN A 109 -14.33 -2.61 -4.15
C ASN A 109 -14.09 -1.19 -4.70
N SER A 110 -13.04 -1.00 -5.51
CA SER A 110 -12.59 0.32 -5.99
C SER A 110 -13.04 0.63 -7.42
N THR A 111 -14.02 -0.08 -7.98
CA THR A 111 -14.48 0.08 -9.39
C THR A 111 -13.37 -0.17 -10.43
N THR A 112 -12.32 -0.91 -10.05
CA THR A 112 -11.18 -1.19 -10.94
C THR A 112 -11.50 -2.36 -11.88
N SER A 113 -11.05 -2.29 -13.14
CA SER A 113 -11.28 -3.35 -14.14
C SER A 113 -10.71 -4.70 -13.69
N SER A 114 -11.48 -5.78 -13.82
CA SER A 114 -11.06 -7.15 -13.45
C SER A 114 -9.76 -7.59 -14.14
N ALA A 115 -9.48 -7.10 -15.36
CA ALA A 115 -8.24 -7.40 -16.08
C ALA A 115 -6.99 -6.80 -15.42
N LEU A 116 -7.12 -5.65 -14.75
CA LEU A 116 -6.02 -5.06 -13.97
C LEU A 116 -5.77 -5.88 -12.71
N ILE A 117 -6.84 -6.34 -12.05
CA ILE A 117 -6.74 -7.19 -10.85
C ILE A 117 -6.00 -8.49 -11.19
N GLU A 118 -6.33 -9.13 -12.31
CA GLU A 118 -5.69 -10.36 -12.76
C GLU A 118 -4.19 -10.15 -13.05
N ARG A 119 -3.83 -9.09 -13.81
CA ARG A 119 -2.43 -8.74 -14.11
C ARG A 119 -1.60 -8.44 -12.86
N PHE A 120 -2.16 -7.67 -11.93
CA PHE A 120 -1.46 -7.40 -10.66
C PHE A 120 -1.33 -8.66 -9.82
N SER A 121 -2.33 -9.54 -9.81
CA SER A 121 -2.26 -10.82 -9.11
C SER A 121 -1.15 -11.71 -9.67
N GLU A 122 -0.95 -11.75 -10.99
CA GLU A 122 0.17 -12.47 -11.62
C GLU A 122 1.54 -11.92 -11.18
N ILE A 123 1.71 -10.58 -11.21
CA ILE A 123 2.95 -9.91 -10.81
C ILE A 123 3.25 -10.18 -9.33
N LEU A 124 2.26 -9.97 -8.47
CA LEU A 124 2.38 -10.20 -7.03
C LEU A 124 2.72 -11.66 -6.73
N SER A 125 2.06 -12.62 -7.39
CA SER A 125 2.36 -14.05 -7.23
C SER A 125 3.81 -14.38 -7.54
N ARG A 126 4.38 -13.81 -8.61
CA ARG A 126 5.76 -14.07 -9.00
C ARG A 126 6.77 -13.44 -8.04
N ASP A 127 6.58 -12.17 -7.73
CA ASP A 127 7.60 -11.39 -7.03
C ASP A 127 7.57 -11.66 -5.51
N ILE A 128 6.40 -11.92 -4.92
CA ILE A 128 6.26 -12.23 -3.49
C ILE A 128 6.62 -13.69 -3.18
N ASN A 129 6.24 -14.66 -4.02
CA ASN A 129 6.65 -16.05 -3.77
C ASN A 129 8.17 -16.20 -3.78
N THR A 130 8.85 -15.44 -4.65
CA THR A 130 10.31 -15.38 -4.68
C THR A 130 10.87 -14.78 -3.39
N LYS A 131 10.26 -13.71 -2.88
CA LYS A 131 10.73 -13.03 -1.66
C LYS A 131 10.47 -13.84 -0.38
N ILE A 132 9.27 -14.38 -0.22
CA ILE A 132 8.92 -15.24 0.92
C ILE A 132 9.79 -16.51 0.95
N MET A 133 10.07 -17.15 -0.21
CA MET A 133 10.95 -18.33 -0.22
C MET A 133 12.39 -18.02 0.20
N VAL A 134 12.89 -16.82 -0.08
CA VAL A 134 14.25 -16.41 0.31
C VAL A 134 14.33 -16.09 1.80
N ASP A 135 13.30 -15.49 2.41
CA ASP A 135 13.30 -15.18 3.84
C ASP A 135 13.11 -16.40 4.76
N TYR A 136 12.71 -17.55 4.20
CA TYR A 136 12.55 -18.83 4.93
C TYR A 136 13.75 -19.80 4.80
N LEU A 137 14.81 -19.44 4.06
CA LEU A 137 16.05 -20.22 3.90
C LEU A 137 17.24 -19.57 4.60
#